data_AF-C5KF78-F1
#
_entry.id   AF-C5KF78-F1
#
_cell.length_a   1.000
_cell.length_b   1.000
_cell.length_c   1.000
_cell.angle_alpha   90.00
_cell.angle_beta   90.00
_cell.angle_gamma   90.00
#
_symmetry.space_group_name_H-M   'P 1'
#
loop_
_entity.id
_entity.type
_entity.pdbx_description
1 polymer ?
#
loop_
_entity_poly.entity_id
_entity_poly.type
_entity_poly.pdbx_seq_one_letter_code
_entity_poly.pdbx_strand_id
1 'polypeptide(L)'
;MLVNAGFMSGAGVKAIVPALIANTVWVGGEFGSLFLTSPWWAKTALYTTSLGFGVVPLIWYIGCRLRDISKSHGDRELAGRFRLIADLTVVTLSLYPVAWLLTDGLGIVNAGTTSYATMMSGLDLLSNQSFMIWEDVDMKENHEGALEVYTPPIPKVSLVVI
;
A
#
# COMPACT_ATOMS: atom_id res chain seq x y z
N MET A 1 -3.43 0.46 3.71
CA MET A 1 -2.47 -0.10 2.74
C MET A 1 -1.94 -1.48 3.12
N LEU A 2 -1.01 -1.62 4.08
CA LEU A 2 -0.32 -2.90 4.37
C LEU A 2 -1.25 -4.04 4.83
N VAL A 3 -2.27 -3.69 5.63
CA VAL A 3 -3.30 -4.65 6.06
C VAL A 3 -4.09 -5.18 4.87
N ASN A 4 -4.55 -4.29 3.98
CA ASN A 4 -5.25 -4.67 2.73
C ASN A 4 -4.34 -5.53 1.84
N ALA A 5 -3.07 -5.13 1.63
CA ALA A 5 -2.10 -5.93 0.88
C ALA A 5 -1.93 -7.34 1.46
N GLY A 6 -1.92 -7.47 2.78
CA GLY A 6 -1.87 -8.77 3.44
C GLY A 6 -3.11 -9.61 3.17
N PHE A 7 -4.30 -9.06 3.33
CA PHE A 7 -5.55 -9.76 2.99
C PHE A 7 -5.60 -10.18 1.52
N MET A 8 -5.22 -9.29 0.60
CA MET A 8 -5.17 -9.56 -0.85
C MET A 8 -4.20 -10.68 -1.22
N SER A 9 -3.07 -10.76 -0.51
CA SER A 9 -2.13 -11.85 -0.73
C SER A 9 -2.60 -13.20 -0.16
N GLY A 10 -3.71 -13.22 0.58
CA GLY A 10 -4.15 -14.38 1.35
C GLY A 10 -3.31 -14.62 2.61
N ALA A 11 -2.49 -13.65 3.00
CA ALA A 11 -1.68 -13.72 4.20
C ALA A 11 -2.54 -13.42 5.43
N GLY A 12 -2.64 -14.37 6.35
CA GLY A 12 -3.32 -14.14 7.63
C GLY A 12 -2.65 -13.01 8.44
N VAL A 13 -3.37 -12.41 9.38
CA VAL A 13 -2.95 -11.23 10.16
C VAL A 13 -1.55 -11.37 10.78
N LYS A 14 -1.18 -12.57 11.25
CA LYS A 14 0.16 -12.84 11.82
C LYS A 14 1.30 -12.63 10.82
N ALA A 15 1.04 -12.87 9.53
CA ALA A 15 1.97 -12.63 8.44
C ALA A 15 1.99 -11.16 8.00
N ILE A 16 1.25 -10.25 8.62
CA ILE A 16 1.32 -8.81 8.31
C ILE A 16 2.12 -8.07 9.39
N VAL A 17 2.22 -8.64 10.60
CA VAL A 17 2.89 -8.04 11.76
C VAL A 17 4.33 -7.59 11.46
N PRO A 18 5.20 -8.39 10.79
CA PRO A 18 6.56 -7.94 10.48
C PRO A 18 6.59 -6.70 9.59
N ALA A 19 5.68 -6.61 8.61
CA ALA A 19 5.55 -5.45 7.74
C ALA A 19 5.08 -4.20 8.51
N LEU A 20 4.15 -4.36 9.47
CA LEU A 20 3.69 -3.26 10.31
C LEU A 20 4.80 -2.73 11.23
N ILE A 21 5.61 -3.62 11.80
CA ILE A 21 6.77 -3.23 12.61
C ILE A 21 7.78 -2.47 11.75
N ALA A 22 8.17 -3.01 10.59
CA ALA A 22 9.08 -2.35 9.66
C ALA A 22 8.55 -0.97 9.23
N ASN A 23 7.25 -0.85 8.94
CA ASN A 23 6.63 0.43 8.61
C ASN A 23 6.70 1.43 9.77
N THR A 24 6.49 0.97 11.00
CA THR A 24 6.57 1.85 12.19
C THR A 24 8.01 2.32 12.43
N VAL A 25 8.99 1.45 12.22
CA VAL A 25 10.42 1.80 12.30
C VAL A 25 10.80 2.82 11.23
N TRP A 26 10.31 2.64 10.00
CA TRP A 26 10.53 3.58 8.91
C TRP A 26 9.94 4.96 9.24
N VAL A 27 8.64 5.03 9.50
CA VAL A 27 7.93 6.29 9.77
C VAL A 27 8.52 6.97 11.01
N GLY A 28 8.79 6.22 12.08
CA GLY A 28 9.40 6.74 13.30
C GLY A 28 10.81 7.31 13.08
N GLY A 29 11.62 6.66 12.26
CA GLY A 29 12.97 7.14 11.93
C GLY A 29 12.98 8.36 11.01
N GLU A 30 12.04 8.44 10.05
CA GLU A 30 11.88 9.58 9.16
C GLU A 30 11.38 10.82 9.91
N PHE A 31 10.31 10.68 10.71
CA PHE A 31 9.84 11.73 11.61
C PHE A 31 10.91 12.15 12.61
N GLY A 32 11.62 11.20 13.22
CA GLY A 32 12.74 11.49 14.13
C GLY A 32 13.81 12.37 13.47
N SER A 33 14.14 12.12 12.19
CA SER A 33 15.14 12.91 11.46
C SER A 33 14.70 14.34 11.12
N LEU A 34 13.39 14.56 10.91
CA LEU A 34 12.79 15.85 10.55
C LEU A 34 12.73 16.81 11.74
N PHE A 35 12.41 16.31 12.95
CA PHE A 35 12.18 17.14 14.13
C PHE A 35 13.39 17.33 15.04
N LEU A 36 14.50 16.64 14.79
CA LEU A 36 15.71 16.86 15.56
C LEU A 36 16.43 18.14 15.12
N THR A 37 16.75 19.00 16.09
CA THR A 37 17.74 20.08 15.95
C THR A 37 19.19 19.55 16.06
N SER A 38 19.35 18.22 16.00
CA SER A 38 20.63 17.53 16.13
C SER A 38 21.55 17.82 14.93
N PRO A 39 22.87 17.65 15.11
CA PRO A 39 23.82 17.82 14.01
C PRO A 39 23.50 16.88 12.84
N TRP A 40 23.88 17.31 11.63
CA TRP A 40 23.53 16.65 10.36
C TRP A 40 23.80 15.14 10.36
N TRP A 41 24.90 14.69 10.96
CA TRP A 41 25.26 13.27 11.03
C TRP A 41 24.26 12.43 11.84
N ALA A 42 23.60 13.01 12.86
CA ALA A 42 22.59 12.32 13.66
C ALA A 42 21.29 12.14 12.86
N LYS A 43 20.94 13.12 12.03
CA LYS A 43 19.82 13.01 11.07
C LYS A 43 20.10 11.93 10.04
N THR A 44 21.31 11.92 9.47
CA THR A 44 21.74 10.88 8.52
C THR A 44 21.76 9.49 9.15
N ALA A 45 22.20 9.35 10.40
CA ALA A 45 22.21 8.08 11.12
C ALA A 45 20.80 7.53 11.36
N LEU A 46 19.85 8.40 11.72
CA LEU A 46 18.44 8.01 11.88
C LEU A 46 17.79 7.66 10.56
N TYR A 47 18.03 8.45 9.51
CA TYR A 47 17.56 8.16 8.17
C TYR A 47 18.11 6.82 7.63
N THR A 48 19.40 6.55 7.81
CA THR A 48 20.01 5.27 7.39
C THR A 48 19.49 4.08 8.19
N THR A 49 19.24 4.25 9.48
CA THR A 49 18.59 3.23 10.32
C THR A 49 17.15 2.97 9.86
N SER A 50 16.41 4.04 9.54
CA SER A 50 15.06 4.00 9.01
C SER A 50 14.98 3.23 7.68
N LEU A 51 15.93 3.47 6.78
CA LEU A 51 16.08 2.73 5.53
C LEU A 51 16.38 1.24 5.77
N GLY A 52 17.39 0.95 6.58
CA GLY A 52 17.92 -0.41 6.75
C GLY A 52 16.97 -1.35 7.50
N PHE A 53 16.24 -0.84 8.50
CA PHE A 53 15.35 -1.64 9.34
C PHE A 53 13.87 -1.42 9.04
N GLY A 54 13.52 -0.37 8.29
CA GLY A 54 12.15 -0.06 7.92
C GLY A 54 11.87 -0.32 6.45
N VAL A 55 12.37 0.55 5.56
CA VAL A 55 12.04 0.54 4.13
C VAL A 55 12.48 -0.74 3.42
N VAL A 56 13.74 -1.14 3.58
CA VAL A 56 14.29 -2.32 2.89
C VAL A 56 13.57 -3.61 3.30
N PRO A 57 13.37 -3.90 4.61
CA PRO A 57 12.57 -5.05 5.03
C PRO A 57 11.13 -4.98 4.52
N LEU A 58 10.51 -3.79 4.50
CA LEU A 58 9.15 -3.61 4.03
C LEU A 58 9.01 -3.90 2.53
N ILE A 59 9.92 -3.37 1.71
CA ILE A 59 9.99 -3.63 0.26
C ILE A 59 10.19 -5.12 0.01
N TRP A 60 11.14 -5.75 0.71
CA TRP A 60 11.36 -7.20 0.57
C TRP A 60 10.11 -7.99 0.97
N TYR A 61 9.44 -7.58 2.04
CA TYR A 61 8.25 -8.27 2.52
C TYR A 61 7.10 -8.23 1.51
N ILE A 62 6.82 -7.05 0.95
CA ILE A 62 5.74 -6.86 -0.03
C ILE A 62 6.11 -7.50 -1.37
N GLY A 63 7.30 -7.18 -1.88
CA GLY A 63 7.75 -7.58 -3.21
C GLY A 63 8.07 -9.06 -3.35
N CYS A 64 8.53 -9.70 -2.27
CA CYS A 64 8.89 -11.12 -2.28
C CYS A 64 7.88 -11.94 -1.46
N ARG A 65 7.77 -11.70 -0.16
CA ARG A 65 7.06 -12.60 0.76
C ARG A 65 5.55 -12.66 0.49
N LEU A 66 4.87 -11.52 0.47
CA LEU A 66 3.43 -11.48 0.19
C LEU A 66 3.13 -11.93 -1.24
N ARG A 67 4.00 -11.60 -2.19
CA ARG A 67 3.87 -12.03 -3.59
C ARG A 67 3.97 -13.54 -3.78
N ASP A 68 4.81 -14.22 -3.00
CA ASP A 68 4.89 -15.68 -3.05
C ASP A 68 3.68 -16.34 -2.37
N ILE A 69 3.16 -15.73 -1.31
CA ILE A 69 1.92 -16.19 -0.67
C ILE A 69 0.74 -16.06 -1.65
N SER A 70 0.63 -14.93 -2.38
CA SER A 70 -0.46 -14.74 -3.34
C SER A 70 -0.43 -15.75 -4.49
N LYS A 71 0.76 -16.11 -5.00
CA LYS A 71 0.90 -17.17 -6.02
C LYS A 71 0.44 -18.54 -5.51
N SER A 72 0.64 -18.81 -4.22
CA SER A 72 0.29 -20.10 -3.61
C SER A 72 -1.22 -20.27 -3.36
N HIS A 73 -2.00 -19.19 -3.42
CA HIS A 73 -3.45 -19.21 -3.17
C HIS A 73 -4.28 -19.80 -4.32
N GLY A 74 -3.68 -20.10 -5.48
CA GLY A 74 -4.35 -20.80 -6.58
C GLY A 74 -5.21 -19.93 -7.50
N ASP A 75 -5.54 -18.70 -7.10
CA ASP A 75 -6.23 -17.72 -7.93
C ASP A 75 -5.21 -16.89 -8.76
N ARG A 76 -5.16 -17.16 -10.06
CA ARG A 76 -4.25 -16.49 -11.00
C ARG A 76 -4.59 -15.02 -11.22
N GLU A 77 -5.86 -14.65 -11.12
CA GLU A 77 -6.31 -13.29 -11.35
C GLU A 77 -5.99 -12.41 -10.13
N LEU A 78 -6.31 -12.91 -8.94
CA LEU A 78 -5.94 -12.23 -7.69
C LEU A 78 -4.42 -12.08 -7.55
N ALA A 79 -3.64 -13.11 -7.90
CA ALA A 79 -2.18 -13.04 -7.88
C ALA A 79 -1.63 -12.00 -8.88
N GLY A 80 -2.27 -11.84 -10.04
CA GLY A 80 -1.92 -10.83 -11.04
C GLY A 80 -2.18 -9.40 -10.56
N ARG A 81 -3.38 -9.15 -9.98
CA ARG A 81 -3.75 -7.85 -9.40
C ARG A 81 -2.84 -7.49 -8.21
N PHE A 82 -2.60 -8.44 -7.31
CA PHE A 82 -1.70 -8.24 -6.19
C PHE A 82 -0.27 -7.89 -6.64
N ARG A 83 0.24 -8.55 -7.69
CA ARG A 83 1.57 -8.26 -8.24
C ARG A 83 1.68 -6.80 -8.70
N LEU A 84 0.67 -6.29 -9.41
CA LEU A 84 0.68 -4.91 -9.90
C LEU A 84 0.69 -3.90 -8.74
N ILE A 85 -0.14 -4.14 -7.72
CA ILE A 85 -0.19 -3.29 -6.51
C ILE A 85 1.12 -3.39 -5.73
N ALA A 86 1.69 -4.57 -5.60
CA ALA A 86 2.96 -4.79 -4.90
C ALA A 86 4.11 -4.08 -5.61
N ASP A 87 4.22 -4.20 -6.94
CA ASP A 87 5.25 -3.54 -7.74
C ASP A 87 5.11 -2.00 -7.63
N LEU A 88 3.88 -1.46 -7.74
CA LEU A 88 3.61 -0.03 -7.59
C LEU A 88 3.86 0.48 -6.16
N THR A 89 3.57 -0.33 -5.16
CA THR A 89 3.87 -0.03 -3.75
C THR A 89 5.38 0.02 -3.53
N VAL A 90 6.14 -0.95 -4.05
CA VAL A 90 7.61 -0.98 -3.93
C VAL A 90 8.24 0.24 -4.59
N VAL A 91 7.77 0.63 -5.78
CA VAL A 91 8.25 1.85 -6.47
C VAL A 91 7.95 3.08 -5.62
N THR A 92 6.71 3.26 -5.18
CA THR A 92 6.31 4.44 -4.41
C THR A 92 7.04 4.52 -3.07
N LEU A 93 7.17 3.41 -2.34
CA LEU A 93 7.94 3.32 -1.09
C LEU A 93 9.42 3.65 -1.29
N SER A 94 10.00 3.33 -2.44
CA SER A 94 11.40 3.66 -2.76
C SER A 94 11.60 5.15 -3.04
N LEU A 95 10.55 5.85 -3.50
CA LEU A 95 10.63 7.27 -3.85
C LEU A 95 10.55 8.19 -2.63
N TYR A 96 9.88 7.79 -1.55
CA TYR A 96 9.82 8.61 -0.32
C TYR A 96 11.22 8.90 0.28
N PRO A 97 12.10 7.91 0.47
CA PRO A 97 13.45 8.21 0.94
C PRO A 97 14.27 9.05 -0.03
N VAL A 98 14.06 8.89 -1.34
CA VAL A 98 14.72 9.73 -2.36
C VAL A 98 14.25 11.18 -2.23
N ALA A 99 12.95 11.40 -2.03
CA ALA A 99 12.39 12.73 -1.78
C ALA A 99 13.02 13.38 -0.55
N TRP A 100 13.17 12.64 0.56
CA TRP A 100 13.87 13.11 1.76
C TRP A 100 15.34 13.45 1.49
N LEU A 101 16.05 12.60 0.74
CA LEU A 101 17.47 12.82 0.43
C LEU A 101 17.67 14.09 -0.40
N LEU A 102 16.79 14.35 -1.36
CA LEU A 102 16.84 15.57 -2.18
C LEU A 102 16.57 16.84 -1.36
N THR A 103 15.80 16.74 -0.27
CA THR A 103 15.50 17.87 0.60
C THR A 103 16.46 18.03 1.76
N ASP A 104 16.29 17.26 2.82
CA ASP A 104 17.01 17.44 4.07
C ASP A 104 18.41 16.80 4.06
N GLY A 105 18.65 15.85 3.15
CA GLY A 105 19.95 15.23 2.96
C GLY A 105 20.93 16.12 2.20
N LEU A 106 20.57 16.48 0.96
CA LEU A 106 21.44 17.18 0.01
C LEU A 106 21.09 18.67 -0.14
N GLY A 107 19.92 19.12 0.30
CA GLY A 107 19.49 20.51 0.17
C GLY A 107 19.21 20.97 -1.26
N ILE A 108 19.01 20.03 -2.21
CA ILE A 108 18.76 20.33 -3.63
C ILE A 108 17.37 20.95 -3.80
N VAL A 109 16.38 20.41 -3.09
CA VAL A 109 15.02 20.91 -3.04
C VAL A 109 14.77 21.46 -1.64
N ASN A 110 14.25 22.67 -1.51
CA ASN A 110 14.00 23.22 -0.19
C ASN A 110 12.69 22.62 0.38
N ALA A 111 12.73 22.03 1.57
CA ALA A 111 11.59 21.34 2.20
C ALA A 111 10.36 22.26 2.39
N GLY A 112 10.56 23.58 2.51
CA GLY A 112 9.47 24.56 2.61
C GLY A 112 8.84 24.97 1.27
N THR A 113 9.27 24.38 0.16
CA THR A 113 8.77 24.75 -1.18
C THR A 113 7.53 23.98 -1.57
N THR A 114 6.70 24.64 -2.39
CA THR A 114 5.55 24.01 -3.03
C THR A 114 5.98 22.78 -3.85
N SER A 115 7.18 22.77 -4.44
CA SER A 115 7.73 21.61 -5.16
C SER A 115 7.88 20.36 -4.30
N TYR A 116 8.34 20.50 -3.05
CA TYR A 116 8.42 19.35 -2.13
C TYR A 116 7.03 18.85 -1.74
N ALA A 117 6.13 19.78 -1.40
CA ALA A 117 4.74 19.44 -1.07
C ALA A 117 4.02 18.76 -2.24
N THR A 118 4.23 19.22 -3.48
CA THR A 118 3.68 18.61 -4.69
C THR A 118 4.26 17.22 -4.93
N MET A 119 5.57 17.04 -4.75
CA MET A 119 6.22 15.73 -4.88
C MET A 119 5.64 14.72 -3.87
N MET A 120 5.54 15.10 -2.59
CA MET A 120 4.95 14.24 -1.56
C MET A 120 3.45 13.97 -1.79
N SER A 121 2.68 14.99 -2.17
CA SER A 121 1.26 14.80 -2.53
C SER A 121 1.08 13.86 -3.72
N GLY A 122 2.00 13.91 -4.70
CA GLY A 122 2.01 12.99 -5.84
C GLY A 122 2.28 11.55 -5.42
N LEU A 123 3.23 11.34 -4.52
CA LEU A 123 3.51 10.01 -3.93
C LEU A 123 2.34 9.50 -3.09
N ASP A 124 1.68 10.38 -2.34
CA ASP A 124 0.48 10.04 -1.57
C ASP A 124 -0.71 9.68 -2.47
N LEU A 125 -0.88 10.40 -3.59
CA LEU A 125 -1.90 10.07 -4.58
C LEU A 125 -1.62 8.72 -5.24
N LEU A 126 -0.38 8.49 -5.68
CA LEU A 126 0.01 7.21 -6.28
C LEU A 126 -0.18 6.07 -5.29
N SER A 127 0.32 6.18 -4.06
CA SER A 127 0.20 5.12 -3.05
C SER A 127 -1.24 4.84 -2.67
N ASN A 128 -2.12 5.85 -2.53
CA ASN A 128 -3.51 5.64 -2.11
C ASN A 128 -4.43 5.22 -3.27
N GLN A 129 -4.31 5.82 -4.46
CA GLN A 129 -5.16 5.47 -5.59
C GLN A 129 -4.90 4.05 -6.12
N SER A 130 -3.66 3.56 -6.01
CA SER A 130 -3.31 2.16 -6.30
C SER A 130 -4.22 1.16 -5.58
N PHE A 131 -4.60 1.48 -4.34
CA PHE A 131 -5.40 0.60 -3.48
C PHE A 131 -6.91 0.87 -3.64
N MET A 132 -7.29 2.13 -3.86
CA MET A 132 -8.69 2.52 -4.05
C MET A 132 -9.29 1.94 -5.34
N ILE A 133 -8.50 1.88 -6.43
CA ILE A 133 -8.93 1.24 -7.69
C ILE A 133 -9.24 -0.25 -7.47
N TRP A 134 -8.63 -0.91 -6.48
CA TRP A 134 -8.92 -2.32 -6.19
C TRP A 134 -10.18 -2.51 -5.35
N GLU A 135 -10.42 -1.68 -4.33
CA GLU A 135 -11.66 -1.77 -3.53
C GLU A 135 -12.91 -1.62 -4.43
N ASP A 136 -12.83 -0.79 -5.47
CA ASP A 136 -13.92 -0.57 -6.43
C ASP A 136 -14.13 -1.76 -7.39
N VAL A 137 -13.11 -2.58 -7.62
CA VAL A 137 -13.20 -3.82 -8.43
C VAL A 137 -13.80 -4.96 -7.59
N ASP A 138 -13.37 -5.12 -6.34
CA ASP A 138 -13.90 -6.14 -5.42
C ASP A 138 -15.39 -5.90 -5.09
N MET A 139 -15.83 -4.63 -4.99
CA MET A 139 -17.24 -4.30 -4.80
C MET A 139 -18.11 -4.62 -6.03
N LYS A 140 -17.58 -4.49 -7.25
CA LYS A 140 -18.33 -4.88 -8.47
C LYS A 140 -18.49 -6.40 -8.59
N GLU A 141 -17.44 -7.17 -8.33
CA GLU A 141 -17.48 -8.64 -8.41
C GLU A 141 -18.41 -9.26 -7.34
N ASN A 142 -18.45 -8.70 -6.13
CA ASN A 142 -19.36 -9.16 -5.07
C ASN A 142 -20.83 -8.76 -5.31
N HIS A 143 -21.12 -7.68 -6.03
CA HIS A 143 -22.49 -7.28 -6.36
C HIS A 143 -23.05 -8.05 -7.58
N GLU A 144 -22.22 -8.40 -8.56
CA GLU A 144 -22.63 -9.24 -9.68
C GLU A 144 -22.84 -10.71 -9.25
N GLY A 145 -22.01 -11.24 -8.33
CA GLY A 145 -22.21 -12.57 -7.75
C GLY A 145 -23.43 -12.68 -6.81
N ALA A 146 -23.86 -11.58 -6.19
CA ALA A 146 -25.05 -11.56 -5.32
C ALA A 146 -26.38 -11.45 -6.10
N LEU A 147 -26.34 -10.92 -7.33
CA LEU A 147 -27.52 -10.80 -8.21
C LEU A 147 -27.89 -12.12 -8.90
N GLU A 148 -26.99 -13.10 -8.97
CA GLU A 148 -27.28 -14.43 -9.53
C GLU A 148 -27.90 -15.42 -8.51
N VAL A 149 -27.86 -15.12 -7.20
CA VAL A 149 -28.28 -16.07 -6.14
C VAL A 149 -29.72 -15.84 -5.65
N TYR A 150 -30.40 -14.76 -6.05
CA TYR A 150 -31.80 -14.51 -5.64
C TYR A 150 -32.67 -14.00 -6.79
N THR A 151 -32.98 -14.88 -7.74
CA THR A 151 -34.26 -14.79 -8.46
C THR A 151 -35.33 -15.47 -7.61
N PRO A 152 -36.17 -14.74 -6.86
CA PRO A 152 -37.33 -15.38 -6.25
C PRO A 152 -38.26 -15.89 -7.36
N PRO A 153 -38.92 -17.05 -7.19
CA PRO A 153 -39.85 -17.56 -8.18
C PRO A 153 -40.98 -16.55 -8.40
N ILE A 154 -41.16 -16.10 -9.64
CA ILE A 154 -42.27 -15.24 -10.05
C ILE A 154 -43.58 -16.00 -9.77
N PRO A 155 -44.47 -15.52 -8.89
CA PRO A 155 -45.78 -16.12 -8.72
C PRO A 155 -46.58 -15.90 -10.00
N LYS A 156 -47.02 -16.98 -10.66
CA LYS A 156 -47.99 -16.90 -11.76
C LYS A 156 -49.34 -16.48 -11.19
N VAL A 157 -49.63 -15.18 -11.23
CA VAL A 157 -50.99 -14.68 -10.96
C VAL A 157 -51.74 -14.67 -12.29
N SER A 158 -52.60 -15.67 -12.50
CA SER A 158 -53.58 -15.65 -13.58
C SER A 158 -54.62 -14.58 -13.28
N LEU A 159 -54.66 -13.52 -14.10
CA LEU A 159 -55.68 -12.48 -14.01
C LEU A 159 -57.01 -13.05 -14.54
N VAL A 160 -57.92 -13.39 -13.64
CA VAL A 160 -59.34 -13.59 -13.98
C VAL A 160 -59.98 -12.20 -14.01
N VAL A 161 -60.34 -11.75 -15.20
CA VAL A 161 -61.13 -10.53 -15.42
C VAL A 161 -62.59 -10.85 -15.06
N ILE A 162 -63.16 -10.11 -14.12
CA ILE A 162 -64.62 -10.03 -13.86
C ILE A 162 -65.09 -8.68 -14.37
#